data_AF-A0A960KE12-F1
#
_entry.id   AF-A0A960KE12-F1
#
_cell.length_a   1.000
_cell.length_b   1.000
_cell.length_c   1.000
_cell.angle_alpha   90.00
_cell.angle_beta   90.00
_cell.angle_gamma   90.00
#
_symmetry.space_group_name_H-M   'P 1'
#
loop_
_entity.id
_entity.type
_entity.pdbx_description
1 polymer ?
#
loop_
_entity_poly.entity_id
_entity_poly.type
_entity_poly.pdbx_seq_one_letter_code
_entity_poly.pdbx_strand_id
1 'polypeptide(L)'
;MGDRAARRVGALLGVAALALAAGACSSDPPDPAEVRRQQVEARLEATFSKKQASCIVDGLDEPTIAALVRTTALDSDSEAFRTYSNVVLLCTNADATTGATTTAATGD
;
A
#
# COMPACT_ATOMS: atom_id res chain seq x y z
N MET A 1 -16.58 -50.23 35.71
CA MET A 1 -15.65 -50.49 34.58
C MET A 1 -15.54 -49.21 33.78
N GLY A 2 -14.31 -48.75 33.53
CA GLY A 2 -14.02 -47.42 33.02
C GLY A 2 -14.19 -47.24 31.52
N ASP A 3 -14.38 -45.97 31.18
CA ASP A 3 -14.38 -45.35 29.85
C ASP A 3 -13.09 -45.56 29.04
N ARG A 4 -13.22 -45.25 27.73
CA ARG A 4 -12.23 -45.16 26.62
C ARG A 4 -12.24 -46.40 25.71
N ALA A 5 -12.30 -46.33 24.38
CA ALA A 5 -12.15 -45.23 23.45
C ALA A 5 -12.70 -45.61 22.06
N ALA A 6 -13.10 -44.57 21.33
CA ALA A 6 -12.81 -44.33 19.92
C ALA A 6 -13.10 -45.43 18.88
N ARG A 7 -14.16 -45.22 18.12
CA ARG A 7 -14.15 -45.30 16.64
C ARG A 7 -15.39 -44.56 16.10
N ARG A 8 -15.26 -43.24 15.92
CA ARG A 8 -16.26 -42.47 15.18
C ARG A 8 -15.94 -42.60 13.70
N VAL A 9 -16.90 -43.20 13.01
CA VAL A 9 -16.99 -43.51 11.60
C VAL A 9 -16.85 -42.23 10.78
N GLY A 10 -16.12 -42.33 9.67
CA GLY A 10 -15.79 -41.23 8.79
C GLY A 10 -16.93 -40.79 7.85
N ALA A 11 -16.71 -39.57 7.34
CA ALA A 11 -17.17 -38.96 6.09
C ALA A 11 -18.68 -38.92 5.80
N LEU A 12 -19.17 -37.75 5.38
CA LEU A 12 -19.73 -37.53 4.03
C LEU A 12 -20.16 -36.06 3.85
N LEU A 13 -19.68 -35.50 2.72
CA LEU A 13 -20.35 -34.51 1.87
C LEU A 13 -20.57 -33.09 2.42
N GLY A 14 -19.62 -32.21 2.12
CA GLY A 14 -19.85 -30.77 2.16
C GLY A 14 -19.01 -30.06 1.11
N VAL A 15 -19.50 -29.94 -0.12
CA VAL A 15 -19.02 -28.91 -1.06
C VAL A 15 -20.23 -28.34 -1.79
N ALA A 16 -20.74 -27.23 -1.25
CA ALA A 16 -21.68 -26.37 -1.93
C ALA A 16 -20.92 -25.66 -3.08
N ALA A 17 -21.24 -26.01 -4.32
CA ALA A 17 -20.75 -25.29 -5.49
C ALA A 17 -21.57 -24.00 -5.65
N LEU A 18 -21.02 -22.86 -5.18
CA LEU A 18 -21.52 -21.55 -5.59
C LEU A 18 -20.91 -21.18 -6.95
N ALA A 19 -21.78 -21.11 -7.95
CA ALA A 19 -21.49 -20.52 -9.25
C ALA A 19 -21.20 -19.01 -9.11
N LEU A 20 -20.10 -18.55 -9.71
CA LEU A 20 -19.89 -17.14 -10.06
C LEU A 20 -19.48 -17.08 -11.53
N ALA A 21 -20.49 -16.89 -12.37
CA ALA A 21 -20.31 -16.28 -13.67
C ALA A 21 -19.97 -14.79 -13.45
N ALA A 22 -18.70 -14.44 -13.61
CA ALA A 22 -18.26 -13.07 -13.83
C ALA A 22 -17.28 -13.11 -15.00
N GLY A 23 -17.56 -12.29 -16.01
CA GLY A 23 -16.98 -12.38 -17.35
C GLY A 23 -15.45 -12.28 -17.38
N ALA A 24 -14.86 -12.93 -18.38
CA ALA A 24 -13.63 -12.56 -19.05
C ALA A 24 -12.64 -11.71 -18.22
N CYS A 25 -12.08 -12.29 -17.16
CA CYS A 25 -10.84 -11.77 -16.61
C CYS A 25 -9.76 -12.03 -17.65
N SER A 26 -9.23 -10.98 -18.26
CA SER A 26 -7.98 -11.06 -19.03
C SER A 26 -6.91 -11.60 -18.07
N SER A 27 -6.56 -12.88 -18.24
CA SER A 27 -5.85 -13.70 -17.25
C SER A 27 -4.35 -13.44 -17.14
N ASP A 28 -3.91 -12.19 -17.32
CA ASP A 28 -2.54 -11.86 -16.95
C ASP A 28 -2.53 -11.49 -15.47
N PRO A 29 -1.84 -12.26 -14.60
CA PRO A 29 -1.70 -11.89 -13.22
C PRO A 29 -0.98 -10.54 -13.13
N PRO A 30 -1.46 -9.60 -12.29
CA PRO A 30 -0.82 -8.31 -12.15
C PRO A 30 0.63 -8.50 -11.67
N ASP A 31 1.51 -7.64 -12.17
CA ASP A 31 2.92 -7.67 -11.78
C ASP A 31 3.04 -7.51 -10.25
N PRO A 32 3.82 -8.38 -9.56
CA PRO A 32 3.93 -8.33 -8.11
C PRO A 32 4.48 -7.01 -7.56
N ALA A 33 5.34 -6.31 -8.30
CA ALA A 33 5.86 -5.02 -7.87
C ALA A 33 4.74 -3.97 -7.94
N GLU A 34 3.98 -3.94 -9.03
CA GLU A 34 2.86 -3.02 -9.18
C GLU A 34 1.79 -3.21 -8.08
N VAL A 35 1.49 -4.45 -7.69
CA VAL A 35 0.60 -4.73 -6.55
C VAL A 35 1.16 -4.15 -5.24
N ARG A 36 2.47 -4.25 -5.00
CA ARG A 36 3.11 -3.66 -3.80
C ARG A 36 3.01 -2.15 -3.81
N ARG A 37 3.26 -1.50 -4.95
CA ARG A 37 3.14 -0.05 -5.11
C ARG A 37 1.73 0.42 -4.76
N GLN A 38 0.72 -0.22 -5.33
CA GLN A 38 -0.69 0.11 -5.08
C GLN A 38 -1.09 -0.08 -3.61
N GLN A 39 -0.57 -1.12 -2.94
CA GLN A 39 -0.82 -1.32 -1.51
C GLN A 39 -0.23 -0.20 -0.65
N VAL A 40 0.99 0.25 -0.96
CA VAL A 40 1.63 1.35 -0.24
C VAL A 40 0.90 2.66 -0.53
N GLU A 41 0.54 2.92 -1.79
CA GLU A 41 -0.21 4.11 -2.20
C GLU A 41 -1.55 4.22 -1.48
N ALA A 42 -2.36 3.15 -1.52
CA ALA A 42 -3.66 3.11 -0.85
C ALA A 42 -3.57 3.36 0.67
N ARG A 43 -2.46 2.95 1.30
CA ARG A 43 -2.21 3.23 2.72
C ARG A 43 -1.82 4.69 2.95
N LEU A 44 -0.97 5.25 2.08
CA LEU A 44 -0.58 6.66 2.17
C LEU A 44 -1.77 7.59 1.96
N GLU A 45 -2.73 7.23 1.11
CA GLU A 45 -3.98 7.99 0.91
C GLU A 45 -4.81 8.14 2.20
N ALA A 46 -4.59 7.31 3.23
CA ALA A 46 -5.26 7.49 4.52
C ALA A 46 -4.75 8.72 5.31
N THR A 47 -3.58 9.25 4.96
CA THR A 47 -2.93 10.37 5.66
C THR A 47 -2.64 11.54 4.72
N PHE A 48 -2.29 11.25 3.47
CA PHE A 48 -1.94 12.22 2.45
C PHE A 48 -3.04 12.33 1.41
N SER A 49 -3.10 13.46 0.69
CA SER A 49 -3.97 13.54 -0.48
C SER A 49 -3.54 12.51 -1.54
N LYS A 50 -4.47 12.09 -2.40
CA LYS A 50 -4.17 11.17 -3.51
C LYS A 50 -2.97 11.61 -4.36
N LYS A 51 -2.87 12.91 -4.68
CA LYS A 51 -1.75 13.48 -5.44
C LYS A 51 -0.43 13.33 -4.69
N GLN A 52 -0.42 13.55 -3.38
CA GLN A 52 0.78 13.41 -2.55
C GLN A 52 1.15 11.94 -2.37
N ALA A 53 0.19 11.04 -2.16
CA ALA A 53 0.43 9.61 -2.05
C ALA A 53 1.09 9.06 -3.32
N SER A 54 0.54 9.40 -4.49
CA SER A 54 1.14 9.05 -5.80
C SER A 54 2.55 9.62 -5.95
N CYS A 55 2.76 10.91 -5.66
CA CYS A 55 4.10 11.52 -5.67
C CYS A 55 5.09 10.78 -4.77
N ILE A 56 4.66 10.40 -3.57
CA ILE A 56 5.51 9.68 -2.63
C ILE A 56 5.89 8.33 -3.23
N VAL A 57 4.93 7.52 -3.66
CA VAL A 57 5.21 6.18 -4.19
C VAL A 57 6.04 6.20 -5.48
N ASP A 58 5.89 7.25 -6.31
CA ASP A 58 6.71 7.43 -7.51
C ASP A 58 8.17 7.80 -7.18
N GLY A 59 8.42 8.41 -6.01
CA GLY A 59 9.75 8.79 -5.55
C GLY A 59 10.52 7.68 -4.82
N LEU A 60 9.89 6.54 -4.51
CA LEU A 60 10.51 5.46 -3.74
C LEU A 60 11.09 4.36 -4.64
N ASP A 61 12.21 3.80 -4.23
CA ASP A 61 12.78 2.59 -4.80
C ASP A 61 12.03 1.32 -4.32
N GLU A 62 12.08 0.25 -5.11
CA GLU A 62 11.39 -1.01 -4.80
C GLU A 62 11.78 -1.62 -3.43
N PRO A 63 13.06 -1.66 -3.02
CA PRO A 63 13.43 -2.09 -1.68
C PRO A 63 12.71 -1.31 -0.56
N THR A 64 12.59 0.01 -0.69
CA THR A 64 11.85 0.86 0.25
C THR A 64 10.35 0.57 0.21
N ILE A 65 9.76 0.39 -0.97
CA ILE A 65 8.35 -0.01 -1.13
C ILE A 65 8.09 -1.37 -0.48
N ALA A 66 8.96 -2.35 -0.71
CA ALA A 66 8.87 -3.68 -0.11
C ALA A 66 8.99 -3.63 1.42
N ALA A 67 9.81 -2.73 1.98
CA ALA A 67 9.89 -2.51 3.42
C ALA A 67 8.59 -1.91 3.98
N LEU A 68 8.00 -0.93 3.28
CA LEU A 68 6.74 -0.29 3.67
C LEU A 68 5.52 -1.22 3.57
N VAL A 69 5.54 -2.18 2.64
CA VAL A 69 4.51 -3.24 2.60
C VAL A 69 4.54 -4.07 3.88
N ARG A 70 5.74 -4.37 4.41
CA ARG A 70 5.91 -5.22 5.61
C ARG A 70 5.60 -4.48 6.92
N THR A 71 5.90 -3.19 7.01
CA THR A 71 5.75 -2.42 8.25
C THR A 71 5.49 -0.94 7.98
N THR A 72 4.73 -0.29 8.87
CA THR A 72 4.57 1.18 8.91
C THR A 72 5.60 1.87 9.78
N ALA A 73 6.31 1.12 10.60
CA ALA A 73 7.38 1.62 11.46
C ALA A 73 8.71 1.15 10.86
N LEU A 74 9.26 1.98 9.96
CA LEU A 74 10.64 1.80 9.51
C LEU A 74 11.58 2.20 10.66
N ASP A 75 12.69 1.49 10.77
CA ASP A 75 13.74 1.82 11.73
C ASP A 75 14.36 3.18 11.39
N SER A 76 14.55 4.06 12.38
CA SER A 76 14.98 5.44 12.17
C SER A 76 16.39 5.55 11.59
N ASP A 77 17.25 4.55 11.81
CA ASP A 77 18.62 4.51 11.29
C ASP A 77 18.70 3.81 9.92
N SER A 78 17.57 3.27 9.43
CA SER A 78 17.53 2.58 8.14
C SER A 78 17.59 3.53 6.94
N GLU A 79 18.21 3.06 5.87
CA GLU A 79 18.22 3.76 4.58
C GLU A 79 16.79 3.97 4.04
N ALA A 80 15.92 2.97 4.18
CA ALA A 80 14.52 3.05 3.77
C ALA A 80 13.77 4.20 4.47
N PHE A 81 14.01 4.40 5.78
CA PHE A 81 13.40 5.52 6.51
C PHE A 81 13.92 6.87 6.02
N ARG A 82 15.23 6.96 5.74
CA ARG A 82 15.85 8.20 5.20
C ARG A 82 15.29 8.55 3.82
N THR A 83 15.18 7.57 2.92
CA THR A 83 14.60 7.77 1.59
C THR A 83 13.14 8.17 1.68
N TYR A 84 12.34 7.41 2.44
CA TYR A 84 10.92 7.72 2.66
C TYR A 84 10.71 9.13 3.20
N SER A 85 11.43 9.52 4.26
CA SER A 85 11.29 10.83 4.89
C SER A 85 11.65 11.98 3.94
N ASN A 86 12.71 11.83 3.15
CA ASN A 86 13.11 12.84 2.16
C ASN A 86 12.02 13.03 1.08
N VAL A 87 11.50 11.93 0.55
CA VAL A 87 10.46 11.97 -0.48
C VAL A 87 9.16 12.57 0.06
N VAL A 88 8.76 12.22 1.29
CA VAL A 88 7.58 12.81 1.94
C VAL A 88 7.74 14.33 2.06
N LEU A 89 8.91 14.83 2.50
CA LEU A 89 9.17 16.27 2.58
C LEU A 89 9.08 16.95 1.22
N LEU A 90 9.63 16.35 0.16
CA LEU A 90 9.56 16.90 -1.20
C LEU A 90 8.11 16.96 -1.69
N CYS A 91 7.36 15.87 -1.58
CA CYS A 91 6.01 15.76 -2.11
C CYS A 91 4.97 16.57 -1.33
N THR A 92 5.17 16.81 -0.03
CA THR A 92 4.26 17.67 0.76
C THR A 92 4.53 19.16 0.57
N ASN A 93 5.78 19.56 0.31
CA ASN A 93 6.15 20.97 0.11
C ASN A 93 6.07 21.44 -1.36
N ALA A 94 5.99 20.51 -2.31
CA ALA A 94 5.83 20.85 -3.74
C ALA A 94 4.57 21.69 -4.01
N ASP A 95 3.46 21.41 -3.30
CA ASP A 95 2.24 22.21 -3.43
C ASP A 95 2.38 23.62 -2.80
N ALA A 96 3.19 23.78 -1.75
CA ALA A 96 3.43 25.09 -1.11
C ALA A 96 4.22 26.05 -2.02
N THR A 97 5.11 25.51 -2.86
CA THR A 97 5.96 26.32 -3.75
C THR A 97 5.19 26.93 -4.92
N THR A 98 4.05 26.32 -5.30
CA THR A 98 3.20 26.81 -6.40
C THR A 98 2.31 27.99 -5.98
N GLY A 99 2.20 28.27 -4.67
CA GLY A 99 1.37 29.36 -4.13
C GLY A 99 2.10 30.69 -3.89
N ALA A 100 3.40 30.77 -4.13
CA ALA A 100 4.16 32.02 -3.98
C ALA A 100 3.93 32.95 -5.20
N THR A 101 2.70 33.44 -5.36
CA THR A 101 2.46 34.64 -6.17
C THR A 101 2.98 35.82 -5.37
N THR A 102 4.21 36.23 -5.63
CA THR A 102 4.76 37.50 -5.13
C THR A 102 3.92 38.62 -5.72
N THR A 103 2.87 39.06 -5.03
CA THR A 103 2.28 40.37 -5.28
C THR A 103 3.33 41.40 -4.89
N ALA A 104 4.14 41.82 -5.86
CA ALA A 104 4.94 43.02 -5.72
C ALA A 104 3.95 44.21 -5.64
N ALA A 105 3.51 44.52 -4.44
CA ALA A 105 2.87 45.79 -4.15
C ALA A 105 3.98 46.85 -4.14
N THR A 106 4.32 47.36 -5.32
CA THR A 106 5.07 48.62 -5.43
C THR A 106 4.07 49.74 -5.16
N GLY A 107 3.94 50.11 -3.89
CA GLY A 107 3.41 51.41 -3.50
C GLY A 107 4.58 52.37 -3.30
N ASP A 108 4.67 53.38 -4.18
CA ASP A 108 4.79 54.82 -3.88
C ASP A 108 4.95 55.59 -5.21
#